data_AF-A0A1A8HY24-F1
#
_entry.id   AF-A0A1A8HY24-F1
#
_cell.length_a   1.000
_cell.length_b   1.000
_cell.length_c   1.000
_cell.angle_alpha   90.00
_cell.angle_beta   90.00
_cell.angle_gamma   90.00
#
_symmetry.space_group_name_H-M   'P 1'
#
loop_
_entity.id
_entity.type
_entity.pdbx_description
1 polymer ?
#
loop_
_entity_poly.entity_id
_entity_poly.type
_entity_poly.pdbx_seq_one_letter_code
_entity_poly.pdbx_strand_id
1 'polypeptide(L)'
;VIQSQRENDYVVSLLPNRTQSPYYWIGITKTHLSKTWTWIGNNSTWIGTRSWARNEPNNNRSNEFCVEIYVKSGPDRGKWNDEKCAR
;
A
#
# COMPACT_ATOMS: atom_id res chain seq x y z
N VAL A 1 1.60 -10.77 -4.52
CA VAL A 1 0.51 -10.52 -3.54
C VAL A 1 1.16 -10.52 -2.18
N ILE A 2 0.81 -9.58 -1.29
CA ILE A 2 1.36 -9.51 0.06
C ILE A 2 0.26 -9.91 1.06
N GLN A 3 0.48 -10.99 1.81
CA GLN A 3 -0.47 -11.66 2.70
C GLN A 3 0.01 -11.70 4.15
N SER A 4 1.27 -11.33 4.40
CA SER A 4 1.82 -11.24 5.75
C SER A 4 2.80 -10.08 5.89
N GLN A 5 3.07 -9.68 7.14
CA GLN A 5 4.12 -8.70 7.42
C GLN A 5 5.49 -9.19 6.90
N ARG A 6 5.76 -10.48 6.99
CA ARG A 6 7.02 -11.07 6.50
C ARG A 6 7.20 -10.88 5.00
N GLU A 7 6.13 -11.07 4.23
CA GLU A 7 6.15 -10.83 2.78
C GLU A 7 6.29 -9.35 2.46
N ASN A 8 5.65 -8.47 3.24
CA ASN A 8 5.84 -7.03 3.10
C ASN A 8 7.30 -6.65 3.31
N ASP A 9 7.90 -7.12 4.42
CA ASP A 9 9.28 -6.82 4.77
C ASP A 9 10.26 -7.37 3.72
N TYR A 10 9.97 -8.54 3.16
CA TYR A 10 10.74 -9.11 2.06
C TYR A 10 10.64 -8.27 0.78
N VAL A 11 9.45 -7.82 0.40
CA VAL A 11 9.29 -6.91 -0.75
C VAL A 11 10.06 -5.61 -0.50
N VAL A 12 9.96 -5.03 0.70
CA VAL A 12 10.64 -3.79 1.07
C VAL A 12 12.16 -3.92 1.04
N SER A 13 12.72 -5.09 1.35
CA SER A 13 14.17 -5.32 1.26
C SER A 13 14.68 -5.35 -0.19
N LEU A 14 13.81 -5.68 -1.15
CA LEU A 14 14.13 -5.69 -2.58
C LEU A 14 13.95 -4.32 -3.25
N LEU A 15 13.10 -3.45 -2.70
CA LEU A 15 12.77 -2.18 -3.31
C LEU A 15 13.89 -1.14 -3.11
N PRO A 16 14.44 -0.53 -4.18
CA PRO A 16 15.45 0.50 -4.04
C PRO A 16 14.85 1.78 -3.44
N ASN A 17 15.69 2.55 -2.76
CA ASN A 17 15.30 3.88 -2.29
C ASN A 17 15.02 4.81 -3.46
N ARG A 18 13.98 5.63 -3.34
CA ARG A 18 13.66 6.72 -4.27
C ARG A 18 13.60 8.04 -3.52
N THR A 19 14.18 9.07 -4.11
CA THR A 19 14.14 10.46 -3.61
C THR A 19 13.06 11.27 -4.32
N GLN A 20 12.92 11.09 -5.64
CA GLN A 20 11.80 11.61 -6.43
C GLN A 20 10.71 10.55 -6.51
N SER A 21 9.48 10.89 -6.12
CA SER A 21 8.36 9.97 -5.93
C SER A 21 8.76 8.76 -5.05
N PRO A 22 8.92 8.97 -3.73
CA PRO A 22 9.51 8.02 -2.79
C PRO A 22 8.62 6.82 -2.46
N TYR A 23 7.96 6.26 -3.47
CA TYR A 23 6.98 5.19 -3.35
C TYR A 23 6.92 4.33 -4.63
N TYR A 24 6.28 3.17 -4.50
CA TYR A 24 5.87 2.32 -5.61
C TYR A 24 4.40 1.95 -5.47
N TRP A 25 3.67 1.85 -6.58
CA TRP A 25 2.33 1.28 -6.58
C TRP A 25 2.39 -0.22 -6.31
N ILE A 26 1.47 -0.69 -5.47
CA ILE A 26 1.26 -2.12 -5.23
C ILE A 26 -0.15 -2.51 -5.69
N GLY A 27 -0.30 -3.75 -6.14
CA GLY A 27 -1.51 -4.24 -6.80
C GLY A 27 -2.69 -4.53 -5.86
N ILE A 28 -2.87 -3.76 -4.79
CA ILE A 28 -4.00 -3.87 -3.86
C ILE A 28 -4.90 -2.65 -4.05
N THR A 29 -6.21 -2.90 -4.11
CA THR A 29 -7.21 -1.88 -4.44
C THR A 29 -8.54 -2.18 -3.73
N LYS A 30 -9.45 -1.21 -3.70
CA LYS A 30 -10.85 -1.42 -3.32
C LYS A 30 -11.74 -0.66 -4.31
N THR A 31 -12.92 -1.20 -4.63
CA THR A 31 -13.82 -0.56 -5.61
C THR A 31 -14.72 0.52 -5.01
N HIS A 32 -14.83 0.56 -3.68
CA HIS A 32 -15.65 1.51 -2.94
C HIS A 32 -15.18 1.61 -1.49
N LEU A 33 -15.53 2.68 -0.78
CA LEU A 33 -15.11 2.91 0.61
C LEU A 33 -15.54 1.78 1.57
N SER A 34 -16.73 1.21 1.35
CA SER A 34 -17.28 0.11 2.15
C SER A 34 -16.75 -1.28 1.78
N LYS A 35 -15.87 -1.38 0.78
CA LYS A 35 -15.31 -2.67 0.34
C LYS A 35 -13.97 -2.93 0.98
N THR A 36 -13.65 -4.22 1.06
CA THR A 36 -12.36 -4.69 1.54
C THR A 36 -11.26 -4.43 0.51
N TRP A 37 -10.03 -4.37 0.99
CA TRP A 37 -8.85 -4.30 0.14
C TRP A 37 -8.58 -5.67 -0.51
N THR A 38 -8.44 -5.68 -1.82
CA THR A 38 -8.33 -6.90 -2.63
C THR A 38 -7.14 -6.80 -3.57
N TRP A 39 -6.42 -7.91 -3.73
CA TRP A 39 -5.29 -8.00 -4.66
C TRP A 39 -5.76 -8.25 -6.09
N ILE A 40 -5.33 -7.41 -7.03
CA ILE A 40 -5.65 -7.54 -8.46
C ILE A 40 -5.12 -8.87 -9.03
N GLY A 41 -3.97 -9.35 -8.54
CA GLY A 41 -3.31 -10.53 -9.10
C GLY A 41 -3.99 -11.87 -8.82
N ASN A 42 -4.82 -11.98 -7.78
CA ASN A 42 -5.45 -13.25 -7.42
C ASN A 42 -6.80 -13.12 -6.69
N ASN A 43 -7.38 -11.92 -6.61
CA ASN A 43 -8.63 -11.62 -5.91
C ASN A 43 -8.66 -11.97 -4.42
N SER A 44 -7.50 -12.22 -3.79
CA SER A 44 -7.45 -12.46 -2.35
C SER A 44 -7.69 -11.17 -1.58
N THR A 45 -8.39 -11.28 -0.45
CA THR A 45 -8.68 -10.16 0.45
C THR A 45 -7.55 -9.99 1.45
N TRP A 46 -7.13 -8.74 1.67
CA TRP A 46 -6.19 -8.40 2.73
C TRP A 46 -6.91 -8.17 4.06
N ILE A 47 -6.40 -8.79 5.12
CA ILE A 47 -6.96 -8.73 6.48
C ILE A 47 -5.99 -8.11 7.51
N GLY A 48 -4.79 -7.73 7.09
CA GLY A 48 -3.77 -7.19 8.00
C GLY A 48 -3.93 -5.68 8.26
N THR A 49 -3.35 -5.21 9.38
CA THR A 49 -3.39 -3.77 9.75
C THR A 49 -1.99 -3.16 9.89
N ARG A 50 -0.95 -3.99 10.02
CA ARG A 50 0.41 -3.53 10.35
C ARG A 50 1.14 -2.86 9.19
N SER A 51 0.73 -3.10 7.95
CA SER A 51 1.38 -2.55 6.76
C SER A 51 1.09 -1.07 6.55
N TRP A 52 -0.01 -0.53 7.11
CA TRP A 52 -0.39 0.86 6.92
C TRP A 52 0.54 1.84 7.65
N ALA A 53 0.77 2.98 7.02
CA ALA A 53 1.42 4.11 7.65
C ALA A 53 0.53 4.68 8.76
N ARG A 54 1.11 5.55 9.59
CA ARG A 54 0.35 6.19 10.66
C ARG A 54 -0.81 7.00 10.06
N ASN A 55 -2.01 6.76 10.57
CA ASN A 55 -3.28 7.35 10.13
C ASN A 55 -3.82 6.83 8.79
N GLU A 56 -3.20 5.80 8.19
CA GLU A 56 -3.70 5.19 6.96
C GLU A 56 -4.50 3.89 7.23
N PRO A 57 -5.43 3.51 6.34
CA PRO A 57 -5.90 4.26 5.18
C PRO A 57 -6.89 5.37 5.57
N ASN A 58 -6.72 6.58 5.04
CA ASN A 58 -7.51 7.76 5.44
C ASN A 58 -8.57 8.21 4.42
N ASN A 59 -8.46 7.80 3.17
CA ASN A 59 -9.32 8.28 2.08
C ASN A 59 -9.53 9.81 2.07
N ASN A 60 -8.51 10.58 2.43
CA ASN A 60 -8.49 12.03 2.57
C ASN A 60 -8.96 12.76 1.29
N ARG A 61 -8.71 12.19 0.10
CA ARG A 61 -9.18 12.78 -1.17
C ARG A 61 -10.52 12.23 -1.68
N SER A 62 -11.26 11.53 -0.83
CA SER A 62 -12.61 10.99 -1.08
C SER A 62 -12.72 9.92 -2.19
N ASN A 63 -11.60 9.40 -2.71
CA ASN A 63 -11.57 8.35 -3.74
C ASN A 63 -10.17 7.68 -3.83
N GLU A 64 -9.55 7.40 -2.70
CA GLU A 64 -8.20 6.85 -2.59
C GLU A 64 -8.27 5.33 -2.48
N PHE A 65 -8.31 4.71 -3.66
CA PHE A 65 -8.65 3.30 -3.83
C PHE A 65 -7.49 2.48 -4.39
N CYS A 66 -6.34 3.10 -4.59
CA CYS A 66 -5.09 2.44 -4.92
C CYS A 66 -4.11 2.59 -3.76
N VAL A 67 -3.10 1.74 -3.70
CA VAL A 67 -2.15 1.73 -2.59
C VAL A 67 -0.72 1.84 -3.09
N GLU A 68 0.03 2.73 -2.47
CA GLU A 68 1.46 2.87 -2.66
C GLU A 68 2.22 2.40 -1.42
N ILE A 69 3.43 1.91 -1.63
CA ILE A 69 4.38 1.55 -0.56
C ILE A 69 5.51 2.56 -0.52
N TYR A 70 5.76 3.15 0.64
CA TYR A 70 6.85 4.11 0.82
C TYR A 70 8.21 3.43 0.80
N VAL A 71 9.15 4.01 0.05
CA VAL A 71 10.53 3.51 -0.08
C VAL A 71 11.59 4.56 0.24
N LYS A 72 11.23 5.79 0.61
CA LYS A 72 12.20 6.71 1.23
C LYS A 72 12.75 6.08 2.51
N SER A 73 14.01 6.34 2.81
CA SER A 73 14.57 6.07 4.14
C SER A 73 13.77 6.83 5.20
N GLY A 74 13.53 6.19 6.34
CA GLY A 74 12.79 6.79 7.45
C GLY A 74 11.82 5.83 8.13
N PRO A 75 11.04 6.32 9.10
CA PRO A 75 10.15 5.51 9.93
C PRO A 75 9.01 4.85 9.13
N ASP A 76 8.64 5.44 8.00
CA ASP A 76 7.55 4.93 7.14
C ASP A 76 8.05 4.01 6.02
N ARG A 77 9.34 3.67 5.96
CA ARG A 77 9.83 2.76 4.92
C ARG A 77 9.08 1.42 5.00
N GLY A 78 8.47 1.04 3.89
CA GLY A 78 7.67 -0.19 3.78
C GLY A 78 6.25 -0.07 4.30
N LYS A 79 5.83 1.13 4.71
CA LYS A 79 4.45 1.42 5.09
C LYS A 79 3.62 1.82 3.88
N TRP A 80 2.33 1.53 3.96
CA TRP A 80 1.36 1.70 2.89
C TRP A 80 0.55 2.98 3.09
N ASN A 81 0.18 3.60 1.98
CA ASN A 81 -0.68 4.76 1.91
C ASN A 81 -1.78 4.49 0.87
N ASP A 82 -3.05 4.80 1.19
CA ASP A 82 -4.07 4.83 0.16
C ASP A 82 -4.02 6.17 -0.58
N GLU A 83 -4.10 6.11 -1.90
CA GLU A 83 -4.02 7.29 -2.76
C GLU A 83 -4.98 7.13 -3.94
N LYS A 84 -5.35 8.26 -4.54
CA LYS A 84 -6.12 8.28 -5.78
C LYS A 84 -5.35 7.46 -6.81
N CYS A 85 -6.06 6.53 -7.44
CA CYS A 85 -5.50 5.79 -8.56
C CYS A 85 -5.02 6.78 -9.61
N ALA A 86 -3.74 6.70 -9.95
CA ALA A 86 -3.19 7.43 -11.09
C ALA A 86 -3.95 7.00 -12.36
N ARG A 87 -4.22 7.98 -13.23
CA ARG A 87 -4.69 7.71 -14.60
C ARG A 87 -3.55 7.21 -15.46
#